data_AF-A0A8T5KDI5-F1
#
_entry.id   AF-A0A8T5KDI5-F1
#
_cell.length_a   1.000
_cell.length_b   1.000
_cell.length_c   1.000
_cell.angle_alpha   90.00
_cell.angle_beta   90.00
_cell.angle_gamma   90.00
#
_symmetry.space_group_name_H-M   'P 1'
#
loop_
_entity.id
_entity.type
_entity.pdbx_description
1 polymer ?
#
loop_
_entity_poly.entity_id
_entity_poly.type
_entity_poly.pdbx_seq_one_letter_code
_entity_poly.pdbx_strand_id
1 'polypeptide(L)' 'PEKHYFAETLEEKIVAYADKLIMGRREVPFEATVDSFAQKLGENHPSIDRLWTLHNEMNDLIEGNED' A
#
# COMPACT_ATOMS: atom_id res chain seq x y z
N PRO A 1 -7.07 -4.56 -24.93
CA PRO A 1 -7.90 -4.04 -23.82
C PRO A 1 -7.07 -3.08 -22.95
N GLU A 2 -7.63 -1.93 -22.59
CA GLU A 2 -7.05 -1.09 -21.54
C GLU A 2 -7.14 -1.86 -20.22
N LYS A 3 -5.98 -2.05 -19.60
CA LYS A 3 -5.89 -2.69 -18.28
C LYS A 3 -5.72 -1.58 -17.26
N HIS A 4 -6.72 -1.40 -16.41
CA HIS A 4 -6.65 -0.52 -15.25
C HIS A 4 -5.95 -1.29 -14.13
N TYR A 5 -4.82 -0.76 -13.65
CA TYR A 5 -4.00 -1.42 -12.61
C TYR A 5 -4.00 -0.64 -11.29
N PHE A 6 -4.89 0.33 -11.14
CA PHE A 6 -5.10 1.04 -9.89
C PHE A 6 -6.24 0.37 -9.13
N ALA A 7 -6.04 0.17 -7.84
CA ALA A 7 -7.10 -0.27 -6.93
C ALA A 7 -8.10 0.87 -6.75
N GLU A 8 -9.36 0.62 -7.12
CA GLU A 8 -10.43 1.61 -7.06
C GLU A 8 -11.41 1.29 -5.93
N THR A 9 -11.80 0.02 -5.79
CA THR A 9 -12.74 -0.40 -4.74
C THR A 9 -12.05 -0.61 -3.40
N LEU A 10 -12.84 -0.59 -2.32
CA LEU A 10 -12.33 -0.86 -0.98
C LEU A 10 -11.70 -2.27 -0.90
N GLU A 11 -12.34 -3.27 -1.48
CA GLU A 11 -11.82 -4.64 -1.51
C GLU A 11 -10.49 -4.73 -2.25
N GLU A 12 -10.36 -4.07 -3.40
CA GLU A 12 -9.10 -4.02 -4.16
C GLU A 12 -8.00 -3.34 -3.36
N LYS A 13 -8.32 -2.25 -2.65
CA LYS A 13 -7.39 -1.55 -1.78
C LYS A 13 -6.94 -2.40 -0.60
N ILE A 14 -7.86 -3.12 0.05
CA ILE A 14 -7.55 -4.05 1.15
C ILE A 14 -6.64 -5.18 0.66
N VAL A 15 -6.95 -5.79 -0.48
CA VAL A 15 -6.11 -6.86 -1.07
C VAL A 15 -4.74 -6.31 -1.45
N ALA A 16 -4.68 -5.15 -2.08
CA ALA A 16 -3.43 -4.51 -2.47
C ALA A 16 -2.59 -4.15 -1.25
N TYR A 17 -3.20 -3.67 -0.17
CA TYR A 17 -2.52 -3.32 1.08
C TYR A 17 -1.97 -4.55 1.80
N ALA A 18 -2.77 -5.62 1.91
CA ALA A 18 -2.31 -6.90 2.48
C ALA A 18 -1.09 -7.45 1.73
N ASP A 19 -1.07 -7.36 0.40
CA ASP A 19 0.10 -7.71 -0.41
C ASP A 19 1.33 -6.85 -0.07
N LYS A 20 1.15 -5.56 0.23
CA LYS A 20 2.26 -4.67 0.62
C LYS A 20 2.83 -4.94 2.01
N LEU A 21 2.12 -5.67 2.87
CA LEU A 21 2.64 -6.08 4.17
C LEU A 21 3.41 -7.41 4.11
N ILE A 22 3.48 -8.06 2.95
CA ILE A 22 4.16 -9.34 2.77
C ILE A 22 5.35 -9.20 1.82
N MET A 23 6.53 -9.62 2.28
CA MET A 23 7.69 -9.85 1.42
C MET A 23 8.07 -11.32 1.39
N GLY A 24 7.87 -11.95 0.23
CA GLY A 24 8.10 -13.38 0.06
C GLY A 24 7.11 -14.21 0.86
N ARG A 25 7.54 -14.69 2.04
CA ARG A 25 6.72 -15.50 2.96
C ARG A 25 6.66 -14.94 4.37
N ARG A 26 6.99 -13.65 4.54
CA ARG A 26 7.08 -13.00 5.85
C ARG A 26 6.29 -11.70 5.82
N GLU A 27 5.62 -11.43 6.91
CA GLU A 27 5.08 -10.11 7.19
C GLU A 27 6.22 -9.15 7.51
N VAL A 28 6.10 -7.93 7.00
CA VAL A 28 7.07 -6.86 7.18
C VAL A 28 6.34 -5.58 7.60
N PRO A 29 7.02 -4.70 8.36
CA PRO A 29 6.48 -3.36 8.60
C PRO A 29 6.30 -2.62 7.27
N PHE A 30 5.30 -1.73 7.23
CA PHE A 30 4.93 -1.02 6.01
C PHE A 30 6.10 -0.20 5.44
N GLU A 31 6.91 0.40 6.31
CA GLU A 31 8.10 1.19 5.96
C GLU A 31 9.12 0.36 5.18
N ALA A 32 9.27 -0.93 5.47
CA ALA A 32 10.17 -1.80 4.71
C ALA A 32 9.72 -1.91 3.24
N THR A 33 8.41 -1.89 2.98
CA THR A 33 7.86 -1.88 1.62
C THR A 33 8.10 -0.55 0.93
N VAL A 34 7.95 0.57 1.64
CA VAL A 34 8.30 1.90 1.13
C VAL A 34 9.77 1.96 0.74
N ASP A 35 10.68 1.53 1.61
CA ASP A 35 12.12 1.51 1.37
C ASP A 35 12.47 0.64 0.16
N SER A 36 11.85 -0.54 0.04
CA SER A 36 12.06 -1.43 -1.11
C SER A 36 11.61 -0.79 -2.43
N PHE A 37 10.50 -0.05 -2.42
CA PHE A 37 10.02 0.67 -3.60
C PHE A 37 10.93 1.86 -3.93
N ALA A 38 11.38 2.62 -2.94
CA ALA A 38 12.27 3.76 -3.13
C ALA A 38 13.62 3.31 -3.72
N GLN A 39 14.19 2.20 -3.23
CA GLN A 39 15.41 1.62 -3.78
C GLN A 39 15.25 1.13 -5.22
N LYS A 40 14.08 0.59 -5.58
CA LYS A 40 13.83 0.03 -6.93
C LYS A 40 13.44 1.08 -7.97
N LEU A 41 12.70 2.11 -7.57
CA LEU A 41 12.06 3.07 -8.47
C LEU A 41 12.61 4.49 -8.34
N GLY A 42 13.38 4.77 -7.29
CA GLY A 42 13.86 6.09 -6.89
C GLY A 42 12.99 6.70 -5.77
N GLU A 43 13.63 7.47 -4.89
CA GLU A 43 12.98 8.08 -3.71
C GLU A 43 11.81 9.00 -4.07
N ASN A 44 11.88 9.68 -5.22
CA ASN A 44 10.86 10.62 -5.69
C ASN A 44 9.83 9.99 -6.64
N HIS A 45 9.73 8.66 -6.68
CA HIS A 45 8.78 8.00 -7.58
C HIS A 45 7.33 8.16 -7.08
N PRO A 46 6.34 8.52 -7.92
CA PRO A 46 4.95 8.75 -7.49
C PRO A 46 4.27 7.57 -6.78
N SER A 47 4.81 6.36 -6.94
CA SER A 47 4.33 5.17 -6.21
C SER A 47 4.59 5.23 -4.71
N ILE A 48 5.60 6.00 -4.27
CA ILE A 48 5.91 6.18 -2.85
C ILE A 48 4.79 6.94 -2.16
N ASP A 49 4.36 8.06 -2.75
CA ASP A 49 3.22 8.84 -2.25
C ASP A 49 1.94 8.00 -2.21
N ARG A 50 1.69 7.22 -3.27
CA ARG A 50 0.52 6.33 -3.35
C ARG A 50 0.52 5.26 -2.26
N LEU A 51 1.69 4.71 -1.91
CA LEU A 51 1.81 3.74 -0.83
C LEU A 51 1.39 4.40 0.49
N TRP A 52 1.92 5.59 0.81
CA TRP A 52 1.54 6.31 2.03
C TRP A 52 0.07 6.69 2.07
N THR A 53 -0.50 7.15 0.95
CA THR A 53 -1.95 7.39 0.85
C THR A 53 -2.74 6.12 1.20
N LEU A 54 -2.40 4.99 0.60
CA LEU A 54 -3.08 3.72 0.86
C LEU A 54 -2.94 3.29 2.34
N HIS A 55 -1.74 3.44 2.92
CA HIS A 55 -1.50 3.10 4.32
C HIS A 55 -2.35 3.95 5.28
N ASN A 56 -2.39 5.27 5.06
CA ASN A 56 -3.21 6.17 5.87
C ASN A 56 -4.71 5.83 5.74
N GLU A 57 -5.21 5.60 4.51
CA GLU A 57 -6.59 5.16 4.30
C GLU A 57 -6.92 3.87 5.08
N MET A 58 -6.00 2.92 5.15
CA MET A 58 -6.20 1.67 5.87
C MET A 58 -6.12 1.86 7.39
N ASN A 59 -5.21 2.68 7.88
CA ASN A 59 -5.14 3.01 9.31
C ASN A 59 -6.41 3.74 9.76
N ASP A 60 -6.91 4.70 8.99
CA ASP A 60 -8.17 5.39 9.29
C ASP A 60 -9.34 4.41 9.41
N LEU A 61 -9.40 3.39 8.55
CA LEU A 61 -10.43 2.34 8.61
C LEU A 61 -10.28 1.39 9.80
N ILE A 62 -9.05 1.13 10.25
CA ILE A 62 -8.75 0.23 11.37
C ILE A 62 -8.97 0.96 12.71
N GLU A 63 -8.56 2.22 12.79
CA GLU A 63 -8.69 3.08 13.97
C GLU A 63 -10.12 3.64 14.14
N GLY A 64 -10.89 3.76 13.05
CA GLY A 64 -12.21 4.39 13.02
C GLY A 64 -13.43 3.48 13.24
N ASN A 65 -13.51 2.80 14.39
CA ASN A 65 -14.77 2.18 14.90
C ASN A 65 -14.98 2.51 16.39
N GLU A 66 -14.79 3.77 16.79
CA GLU A 66 -15.08 4.25 18.17
C GLU A 66 -16.04 5.46 18.22
N ASP A 67 -16.93 5.62 17.22
CA ASP A 67 -18.08 6.55 17.31
C ASP A 67 -19.39 5.83 17.67
#